data_AF-A0A402CL18-F1
#
_entry.id   AF-A0A402CL18-F1
#
_cell.length_a   1.000
_cell.length_b   1.000
_cell.length_c   1.000
_cell.angle_alpha   90.00
_cell.angle_beta   90.00
_cell.angle_gamma   90.00
#
_symmetry.space_group_name_H-M   'P 1'
#
loop_
_entity.id
_entity.type
_entity.pdbx_description
1 polymer ?
#
loop_
_entity_poly.entity_id
_entity_poly.type
_entity_poly.pdbx_seq_one_letter_code
_entity_poly.pdbx_strand_id
1 'polypeptide(L)'
;MLPRDRAELILALGQAGWSVDAIAGQLGYSPTTIRSYLTGRTKPGVRTARPRLLTDALADYSRQRLTEDPQLRPHALFNELKELGFQASKATFYRETQQLRQPVEQPSPPDQDLLDLVSRSRLLTSALADYGRQRLTEDPHLRPNALFTELKERGFQASRATFYRELRQFRQSGEQPSHPRPFGRLGEHTVVLPRPVAPITGETLSSYLPRLARANHLTLAEVLAALPSWFSTKINNPDEISQHHMLVPATTEALNALARLARTTPQRLAGALPAFGTTHTRGPVRATTACRYCTARRGVSDPIPVHLPVHLKVCTHHGVWLSDTRQPNLDITACPEIITAQHRANRLLRRYTPQQLVLAHEIAVTAIPSWPTTQAAIPRHWRHRLLTLQTVNQHRGIGTDHEAYTRAAKYPDAIALVPGILNIRENEQDQMAKSPDPRAPRQP
;
A
#
# COMPACT_ATOMS: atom_id res chain seq x y z
N MET A 1 -12.36 23.75 25.40
CA MET A 1 -12.30 22.70 26.44
C MET A 1 -11.88 23.38 27.72
N LEU A 2 -12.66 23.23 28.79
CA LEU A 2 -12.29 23.81 30.09
C LEU A 2 -11.26 22.93 30.80
N PRO A 3 -10.34 23.52 31.58
CA PRO A 3 -9.51 22.80 32.55
C PRO A 3 -10.37 21.89 33.44
N ARG A 4 -9.82 20.73 33.84
CA ARG A 4 -10.57 19.68 34.55
C ARG A 4 -11.17 20.20 35.87
N ASP A 5 -10.37 20.92 36.63
CA ASP A 5 -10.72 21.67 37.84
C ASP A 5 -11.91 22.63 37.61
N ARG A 6 -11.91 23.35 36.49
CA ARG A 6 -13.00 24.27 36.13
C ARG A 6 -14.29 23.54 35.75
N ALA A 7 -14.17 22.42 35.05
CA ALA A 7 -15.32 21.58 34.70
C ALA A 7 -15.93 20.87 35.91
N GLU A 8 -15.11 20.43 36.86
CA GLU A 8 -15.56 19.86 38.15
C GLU A 8 -16.25 20.92 39.02
N LEU A 9 -15.74 22.15 39.04
CA LEU A 9 -16.36 23.28 39.75
C LEU A 9 -17.75 23.65 39.19
N ILE A 10 -17.94 23.60 37.86
CA ILE A 10 -19.25 23.82 37.23
C ILE A 10 -20.27 22.78 37.71
N LEU A 11 -19.87 21.51 37.78
CA LEU A 11 -20.73 20.41 38.23
C LEU A 11 -21.08 20.56 39.71
N ALA A 12 -20.11 20.92 40.56
CA ALA A 12 -20.33 21.16 41.98
C ALA A 12 -21.31 22.32 42.24
N LEU A 13 -21.17 23.44 41.53
CA LEU A 13 -22.09 24.58 41.63
C LEU A 13 -23.50 24.24 41.14
N GLY A 14 -23.62 23.44 40.08
CA GLY A 14 -24.91 22.94 39.60
C GLY A 14 -25.60 22.02 40.62
N GLN A 15 -24.85 21.14 41.28
CA GLN A 15 -25.37 20.27 42.35
C GLN A 15 -25.79 21.08 43.59
N ALA A 16 -25.12 22.19 43.87
CA ALA A 16 -25.49 23.15 44.91
C ALA A 16 -26.70 24.03 44.55
N GLY A 17 -27.34 23.81 43.40
CA GLY A 17 -28.58 24.49 43.00
C GLY A 17 -28.40 25.86 42.33
N TRP A 18 -27.18 26.22 41.91
CA TRP A 18 -26.94 27.49 41.24
C TRP A 18 -27.51 27.50 39.81
N SER A 19 -28.05 28.64 39.39
CA SER A 19 -28.58 28.80 38.03
C SER A 19 -27.46 28.89 36.99
N VAL A 20 -27.76 28.49 35.74
CA VAL A 20 -26.80 28.53 34.62
C VAL A 20 -26.18 29.91 34.44
N ASP A 21 -26.97 30.97 34.58
CA ASP A 21 -26.52 32.35 34.41
C ASP A 21 -25.66 32.84 35.59
N ALA A 22 -25.96 32.40 36.82
CA ALA A 22 -25.14 32.69 37.99
C ALA A 22 -23.75 32.03 37.88
N ILE A 23 -23.71 30.77 37.42
CA ILE A 23 -22.44 30.06 37.19
C ILE A 23 -21.65 30.69 36.03
N ALA A 24 -22.35 31.07 34.95
CA ALA A 24 -21.75 31.73 33.80
C ALA A 24 -21.10 33.08 34.17
N GLY A 25 -21.81 33.91 34.94
CA GLY A 25 -21.31 35.18 35.44
C GLY A 25 -20.13 35.02 36.40
N GLN A 26 -20.19 34.05 37.32
CA GLN A 26 -19.16 33.82 38.32
C GLN A 26 -17.86 33.25 37.73
N LEU A 27 -17.96 32.39 36.71
CA LEU A 27 -16.80 31.71 36.11
C LEU A 27 -16.33 32.32 34.80
N GLY A 28 -17.05 33.30 34.26
CA GLY A 28 -16.69 33.99 33.01
C GLY A 28 -16.85 33.11 31.76
N TYR A 29 -17.79 32.15 31.76
CA TYR A 29 -18.02 31.25 30.63
C TYR A 29 -19.42 31.41 30.04
N SER A 30 -19.59 31.05 28.76
CA SER A 30 -20.90 31.19 28.11
C SER A 30 -21.96 30.30 28.78
N PRO A 31 -23.22 30.77 28.91
CA PRO A 31 -24.34 29.97 29.44
C PRO A 31 -24.53 28.65 28.69
N THR A 32 -24.24 28.63 27.38
CA THR A 32 -24.27 27.42 26.54
C THR A 32 -23.21 26.40 26.97
N THR A 33 -22.00 26.87 27.31
CA THR A 33 -20.91 26.03 27.83
C THR A 33 -21.31 25.41 29.17
N ILE A 34 -21.80 26.23 30.10
CA ILE A 34 -22.25 25.77 31.42
C ILE A 34 -23.37 24.73 31.27
N ARG A 35 -24.39 25.02 30.45
CA ARG A 35 -25.50 24.09 30.18
C ARG A 35 -25.01 22.77 29.58
N SER A 36 -23.99 22.79 28.71
CA SER A 36 -23.43 21.56 28.10
C SER A 36 -22.73 20.66 29.12
N TYR A 37 -22.06 21.22 30.14
CA TYR A 37 -21.46 20.45 31.22
C TYR A 37 -22.51 19.95 32.22
N LEU A 38 -23.47 20.80 32.63
CA LEU A 38 -24.54 20.42 33.57
C LEU A 38 -25.49 19.34 33.02
N THR A 39 -25.76 19.36 31.71
CA THR A 39 -26.60 18.35 31.03
C THR A 39 -25.84 17.07 30.66
N GLY A 40 -24.54 16.97 30.99
CA GLY A 40 -23.72 15.80 30.70
C GLY A 40 -23.35 15.60 29.23
N ARG A 41 -23.68 16.55 28.34
CA ARG A 41 -23.29 16.52 26.92
C ARG A 41 -21.77 16.62 26.71
N THR A 42 -21.06 17.20 27.69
CA THR A 42 -19.59 17.28 27.70
C THR A 42 -19.05 16.70 29.00
N LYS A 43 -18.18 15.68 28.93
CA LYS A 43 -17.51 15.13 30.11
C LYS A 43 -16.24 15.94 30.45
N PRO A 44 -16.00 16.29 31.72
CA PRO A 44 -14.75 16.91 32.17
C PRO A 44 -13.52 16.11 31.70
N GLY A 45 -12.52 16.77 31.11
CA GLY A 45 -11.25 16.15 30.72
C GLY A 45 -11.28 15.26 29.46
N VAL A 46 -12.45 14.90 28.92
CA VAL A 46 -12.57 14.04 27.73
C VAL A 46 -12.86 14.91 26.50
N ARG A 47 -11.94 14.97 25.54
CA ARG A 47 -12.23 15.57 24.22
C ARG A 47 -13.31 14.74 23.54
N THR A 48 -14.42 15.36 23.15
CA THR A 48 -15.36 14.77 22.19
C THR A 48 -14.58 14.46 20.91
N ALA A 49 -14.48 13.18 20.55
CA ALA A 49 -13.77 12.77 19.35
C ALA A 49 -14.43 13.44 18.14
N ARG A 50 -13.64 14.17 17.35
CA ARG A 50 -14.11 14.69 16.06
C ARG A 50 -14.47 13.47 15.19
N PRO A 51 -15.61 13.46 14.48
CA PRO A 51 -15.94 12.35 13.59
C PRO A 51 -14.79 12.15 12.59
N ARG A 52 -14.33 10.90 12.46
CA ARG A 52 -13.29 10.53 11.50
C ARG A 52 -13.83 10.74 10.09
N LEU A 53 -13.05 11.38 9.23
CA LEU A 53 -13.46 11.60 7.83
C LEU A 53 -13.14 10.38 6.98
N LEU A 54 -12.16 9.57 7.39
CA LEU A 54 -11.99 8.22 6.92
C LEU A 54 -13.04 7.32 7.59
N THR A 55 -14.18 7.16 6.91
CA THR A 55 -15.24 6.22 7.33
C THR A 55 -14.71 4.81 7.41
N ASP A 56 -15.39 3.94 8.15
CA ASP A 56 -14.96 2.54 8.34
C ASP A 56 -14.76 1.83 6.98
N ALA A 57 -15.67 2.05 6.02
CA ALA A 57 -15.53 1.51 4.67
C ALA A 57 -14.25 1.99 3.94
N LEU A 58 -13.90 3.28 4.05
CA LEU A 58 -12.67 3.81 3.44
C LEU A 58 -11.42 3.35 4.19
N ALA A 59 -11.52 3.16 5.51
CA ALA A 59 -10.45 2.61 6.33
C ALA A 59 -10.20 1.14 6.00
N ASP A 60 -11.24 0.33 5.83
CA ASP A 60 -11.18 -1.08 5.43
C ASP A 60 -10.55 -1.21 4.05
N TYR A 61 -11.04 -0.43 3.07
CA TYR A 61 -10.42 -0.32 1.75
C TYR A 61 -8.94 0.06 1.84
N SER A 62 -8.60 1.05 2.68
CA SER A 62 -7.20 1.46 2.85
C SER A 62 -6.33 0.33 3.41
N ARG A 63 -6.82 -0.44 4.39
CA ARG A 63 -6.09 -1.58 4.94
C ARG A 63 -5.88 -2.65 3.88
N GLN A 64 -6.94 -3.04 3.16
CA GLN A 64 -6.83 -4.02 2.09
C GLN A 64 -5.81 -3.58 1.04
N ARG A 65 -5.91 -2.35 0.54
CA ARG A 65 -5.00 -1.83 -0.49
C ARG A 65 -3.54 -1.89 -0.05
N LEU A 66 -3.26 -1.62 1.22
CA LEU A 66 -1.91 -1.74 1.81
C LEU A 66 -1.48 -3.20 2.03
N THR A 67 -2.41 -4.13 2.25
CA THR A 67 -2.10 -5.57 2.30
C THR A 67 -1.74 -6.10 0.91
N GLU A 68 -2.50 -5.72 -0.11
CA GLU A 68 -2.28 -6.15 -1.48
C GLU A 68 -0.98 -5.58 -2.06
N ASP A 69 -0.76 -4.29 -1.81
CA ASP A 69 0.45 -3.57 -2.20
C ASP A 69 1.09 -2.87 -0.99
N PRO A 70 1.96 -3.57 -0.24
CA PRO A 70 2.69 -3.00 0.87
C PRO A 70 3.59 -1.81 0.50
N GLN A 71 3.92 -1.69 -0.79
CA GLN A 71 4.81 -0.66 -1.33
C GLN A 71 4.05 0.59 -1.80
N LEU A 72 2.71 0.53 -1.80
CA LEU A 72 1.84 1.62 -2.21
C LEU A 72 2.13 2.92 -1.45
N ARG A 73 2.42 4.00 -2.20
CA ARG A 73 2.69 5.29 -1.57
C ARG A 73 1.39 5.92 -1.06
N PRO A 74 1.46 6.64 0.08
CA PRO A 74 0.27 7.31 0.62
C PRO A 74 -0.39 8.31 -0.35
N HIS A 75 0.39 8.96 -1.22
CA HIS A 75 -0.17 9.88 -2.21
C HIS A 75 -1.06 9.17 -3.24
N ALA A 76 -0.67 7.95 -3.64
CA ALA A 76 -1.44 7.12 -4.55
C ALA A 76 -2.79 6.76 -3.93
N LEU A 77 -2.73 6.23 -2.69
CA LEU A 77 -3.92 5.90 -1.92
C LEU A 77 -4.82 7.12 -1.68
N PHE A 78 -4.24 8.31 -1.43
CA PHE A 78 -5.02 9.54 -1.29
C PHE A 78 -5.82 9.89 -2.55
N ASN A 79 -5.22 9.75 -3.74
CA ASN A 79 -5.92 9.99 -5.00
C ASN A 79 -7.03 8.97 -5.23
N GLU A 80 -6.78 7.68 -4.95
CA GLU A 80 -7.81 6.64 -5.00
C GLU A 80 -9.00 6.99 -4.08
N LEU A 81 -8.72 7.44 -2.84
CA LEU A 81 -9.76 7.82 -1.89
C LEU A 81 -10.52 9.07 -2.32
N LYS A 82 -9.87 10.06 -2.94
CA LYS A 82 -10.55 11.25 -3.46
C LYS A 82 -11.61 10.89 -4.51
N GLU A 83 -11.29 9.97 -5.41
CA GLU A 83 -12.23 9.49 -6.42
C GLU A 83 -13.42 8.73 -5.81
N LEU A 84 -13.21 8.10 -4.65
CA LEU A 84 -14.25 7.45 -3.86
C LEU A 84 -15.09 8.40 -3.00
N GLY A 85 -14.80 9.71 -3.04
CA GLY A 85 -15.53 10.73 -2.30
C GLY A 85 -14.89 11.15 -0.97
N PHE A 86 -13.61 10.85 -0.73
CA PHE A 86 -12.88 11.39 0.42
C PHE A 86 -12.62 12.90 0.23
N GLN A 87 -13.24 13.72 1.08
CA GLN A 87 -13.24 15.18 0.94
C GLN A 87 -12.24 15.91 1.86
N ALA A 88 -11.44 15.19 2.67
CA ALA A 88 -10.53 15.83 3.61
C ALA A 88 -9.21 16.29 2.97
N SER A 89 -8.50 17.17 3.67
CA SER A 89 -7.16 17.61 3.25
C SER A 89 -6.15 16.47 3.28
N LYS A 90 -5.12 16.57 2.43
CA LYS A 90 -3.98 15.62 2.39
C LYS A 90 -3.34 15.43 3.76
N ALA A 91 -3.20 16.49 4.57
CA ALA A 91 -2.70 16.42 5.94
C ALA A 91 -3.59 15.59 6.88
N THR A 92 -4.91 15.68 6.72
CA THR A 92 -5.88 14.87 7.49
C THR A 92 -5.77 13.40 7.10
N PHE A 93 -5.67 13.10 5.81
CA PHE A 93 -5.44 11.74 5.31
C PHE A 93 -4.17 11.12 5.91
N TYR A 94 -3.03 11.83 5.88
CA TYR A 94 -1.79 11.31 6.44
C TYR A 94 -1.91 11.03 7.94
N ARG A 95 -2.57 11.90 8.70
CA ARG A 95 -2.81 11.70 10.14
C ARG A 95 -3.65 10.45 10.40
N GLU A 96 -4.76 10.29 9.70
CA GLU A 96 -5.70 9.18 9.93
C GLU A 96 -5.14 7.84 9.44
N THR A 97 -4.43 7.82 8.31
CA THR A 97 -3.75 6.60 7.83
C THR A 97 -2.54 6.20 8.66
N GLN A 98 -1.79 7.17 9.23
CA GLN A 98 -0.71 6.84 10.16
C GLN A 98 -1.24 6.15 11.42
N GLN A 99 -2.44 6.51 11.89
CA GLN A 99 -3.11 5.84 13.01
C GLN A 99 -3.57 4.42 12.65
N LEU A 100 -3.93 4.15 11.39
CA LEU A 100 -4.22 2.79 10.90
C LEU A 100 -2.98 1.92 10.72
N ARG A 101 -1.83 2.52 10.42
CA ARG A 101 -0.55 1.83 10.18
C ARG A 101 0.15 1.38 11.46
N GLN A 102 -0.32 1.76 12.65
CA GLN A 102 0.23 1.24 13.90
C GLN A 102 -0.27 -0.19 14.14
N PRO A 103 0.57 -1.23 14.00
CA PRO A 103 0.19 -2.58 14.36
C PRO A 103 0.39 -2.76 15.87
N VAL A 104 -0.47 -3.58 16.49
CA VAL A 104 -0.21 -4.23 17.78
C VAL A 104 1.14 -4.96 17.71
N GLU A 105 1.95 -4.79 18.76
CA GLU A 105 3.34 -5.20 18.89
C GLU A 105 3.62 -6.67 18.49
N GLN A 106 4.56 -6.85 17.57
CA GLN A 106 5.55 -7.93 17.61
C GLN A 106 6.92 -7.34 17.20
N PRO A 107 8.02 -7.69 17.88
CA PRO A 107 9.30 -7.02 17.71
C PRO A 107 9.90 -7.35 16.34
N SER A 108 10.18 -6.31 15.55
CA SER A 108 11.03 -6.43 14.36
C SER A 108 12.49 -6.34 14.81
N PRO A 109 13.43 -7.11 14.23
CA PRO A 109 14.84 -6.93 14.53
C PRO A 109 15.29 -5.51 14.13
N PRO A 110 16.29 -4.93 14.83
CA PRO A 110 16.83 -3.61 14.50
C PRO A 110 17.35 -3.58 13.06
N ASP A 111 17.36 -2.39 12.44
CA ASP A 111 17.94 -2.18 11.11
C ASP A 111 19.42 -2.63 11.15
N GLN A 112 19.68 -3.82 10.59
CA GLN A 112 20.99 -4.47 10.66
C GLN A 112 22.08 -3.61 10.00
N ASP A 113 21.73 -2.80 8.99
CA ASP A 113 22.69 -1.88 8.36
C ASP A 113 23.10 -0.75 9.30
N LEU A 114 22.16 -0.25 10.11
CA LEU A 114 22.45 0.75 11.14
C LEU A 114 23.26 0.14 12.27
N LEU A 115 22.97 -1.10 12.65
CA LEU A 115 23.73 -1.83 13.66
C LEU A 115 25.18 -2.06 13.19
N ASP A 116 25.36 -2.45 11.93
CA ASP A 116 26.66 -2.61 11.28
C ASP A 116 27.40 -1.27 11.19
N LEU A 117 26.72 -0.19 10.81
CA LEU A 117 27.29 1.16 10.80
C LEU A 117 27.80 1.54 12.19
N VAL A 118 26.97 1.47 13.25
CA VAL A 118 27.41 1.89 14.60
C VAL A 118 28.46 0.96 15.18
N SER A 119 28.52 -0.29 14.73
CA SER A 119 29.47 -1.29 15.25
C SER A 119 30.80 -1.30 14.53
N ARG A 120 30.85 -0.89 13.25
CA ARG A 120 32.02 -1.08 12.39
C ARG A 120 32.52 0.23 11.76
N SER A 121 31.77 1.32 11.87
CA SER A 121 32.20 2.64 11.39
C SER A 121 33.42 3.13 12.16
N ARG A 122 34.44 3.58 11.43
CA ARG A 122 35.61 4.26 12.00
C ARG A 122 35.35 5.74 12.31
N LEU A 123 34.18 6.25 11.91
CA LEU A 123 33.80 7.65 12.14
C LEU A 123 33.27 7.88 13.55
N LEU A 124 32.87 6.81 14.25
CA LEU A 124 32.35 6.85 15.61
C LEU A 124 33.46 6.51 16.60
N THR A 125 33.54 7.29 17.68
CA THR A 125 34.33 6.88 18.85
C THR A 125 33.69 5.67 19.52
N SER A 126 34.44 4.93 20.32
CA SER A 126 33.91 3.78 21.09
C SER A 126 32.65 4.17 21.88
N ALA A 127 32.67 5.31 22.57
CA ALA A 127 31.53 5.82 23.34
C ALA A 127 30.29 6.14 22.47
N LEU A 128 30.48 6.68 21.26
CA LEU A 128 29.37 6.97 20.34
C LEU A 128 28.83 5.69 19.67
N ALA A 129 29.70 4.73 19.42
CA ALA A 129 29.35 3.40 18.91
C ALA A 129 28.55 2.60 19.94
N ASP A 130 28.97 2.62 21.21
CA ASP A 130 28.25 2.02 22.34
C ASP A 130 26.86 2.63 22.51
N TYR A 131 26.78 3.97 22.50
CA TYR A 131 25.50 4.67 22.55
C TYR A 131 24.60 4.31 21.36
N GLY A 132 25.14 4.28 20.13
CA GLY A 132 24.39 3.91 18.94
C GLY A 132 23.82 2.49 19.02
N ARG A 133 24.61 1.51 19.50
CA ARG A 133 24.15 0.13 19.73
C ARG A 133 23.05 0.07 20.78
N GLN A 134 23.24 0.76 21.90
CA GLN A 134 22.24 0.81 22.98
C GLN A 134 20.93 1.43 22.49
N ARG A 135 21.00 2.56 21.77
CA ARG A 135 19.80 3.23 21.24
C ARG A 135 19.08 2.42 20.17
N LEU A 136 19.78 1.68 19.33
CA LEU A 136 19.17 0.76 18.37
C LEU A 136 18.58 -0.50 19.03
N THR A 137 19.03 -0.84 20.24
CA THR A 137 18.43 -1.89 21.07
C THR A 137 17.17 -1.38 21.77
N GLU A 138 17.19 -0.13 22.26
CA GLU A 138 16.05 0.54 22.91
C GLU A 138 14.94 0.93 21.92
N ASP A 139 15.31 1.38 20.72
CA ASP A 139 14.39 1.72 19.62
C ASP A 139 14.85 1.07 18.30
N PRO A 140 14.41 -0.18 18.02
CA PRO A 140 14.72 -0.89 16.78
C PRO A 140 14.21 -0.19 15.50
N HIS A 141 13.31 0.78 15.62
CA HIS A 141 12.73 1.55 14.52
C HIS A 141 13.38 2.93 14.33
N LEU A 142 14.45 3.23 15.08
CA LEU A 142 15.13 4.50 15.03
C LEU A 142 15.62 4.80 13.60
N ARG A 143 15.08 5.87 13.02
CA ARG A 143 15.44 6.25 11.65
C ARG A 143 16.91 6.74 11.60
N PRO A 144 17.64 6.49 10.50
CA PRO A 144 19.02 6.96 10.34
C PRO A 144 19.21 8.44 10.62
N ASN A 145 18.22 9.27 10.28
CA ASN A 145 18.27 10.71 10.52
C ASN A 145 18.15 11.07 12.00
N ALA A 146 17.33 10.34 12.76
CA ALA A 146 17.17 10.56 14.20
C ALA A 146 18.43 10.15 14.94
N LEU A 147 18.99 8.97 14.62
CA LEU A 147 20.28 8.53 15.13
C LEU A 147 21.41 9.52 14.80
N PHE A 148 21.47 10.03 13.56
CA PHE A 148 22.45 11.06 13.20
C PHE A 148 22.32 12.32 14.06
N THR A 149 21.10 12.81 14.30
CA THR A 149 20.88 13.99 15.14
C THR A 149 21.34 13.74 16.58
N GLU A 150 20.97 12.61 17.18
CA GLU A 150 21.39 12.25 18.54
C GLU A 150 22.92 12.10 18.65
N LEU A 151 23.56 11.47 17.66
CA LEU A 151 25.01 11.37 17.58
C LEU A 151 25.67 12.75 17.40
N LYS A 152 25.07 13.64 16.61
CA LYS A 152 25.57 15.00 16.37
C LYS A 152 25.53 15.83 17.65
N GLU A 153 24.44 15.78 18.39
CA GLU A 153 24.27 16.45 19.69
C GLU A 153 25.29 15.94 20.72
N ARG A 154 25.70 14.68 20.60
CA ARG A 154 26.70 14.03 21.47
C ARG A 154 28.15 14.16 20.97
N GLY A 155 28.39 14.98 19.94
CA GLY A 155 29.74 15.33 19.49
C GLY A 155 30.25 14.57 18.26
N PHE A 156 29.39 13.91 17.49
CA PHE A 156 29.76 13.30 16.21
C PHE A 156 30.19 14.37 15.20
N GLN A 157 31.44 14.30 14.73
CA GLN A 157 32.05 15.39 13.94
C GLN A 157 31.71 15.33 12.45
N ALA A 158 31.36 14.16 11.90
CA ALA A 158 31.13 14.03 10.47
C ALA A 158 29.90 14.81 9.98
N SER A 159 29.92 15.16 8.70
CA SER A 159 28.78 15.79 8.03
C SER A 159 27.67 14.76 7.78
N ARG A 160 26.43 15.24 7.64
CA ARG A 160 25.29 14.39 7.31
C ARG A 160 25.52 13.62 6.01
N ALA A 161 26.14 14.24 5.00
CA ALA A 161 26.48 13.59 3.74
C ALA A 161 27.48 12.43 3.94
N THR A 162 28.47 12.60 4.81
CA THR A 162 29.45 11.55 5.14
C THR A 162 28.79 10.39 5.88
N PHE A 163 27.89 10.66 6.83
CA PHE A 163 27.12 9.64 7.54
C PHE A 163 26.30 8.76 6.60
N TYR A 164 25.52 9.38 5.70
CA TYR A 164 24.71 8.62 4.72
C TYR A 164 25.56 7.92 3.65
N ARG A 165 26.77 8.41 3.37
CA ARG A 165 27.71 7.75 2.46
C ARG A 165 28.25 6.46 3.08
N GLU A 166 28.65 6.47 4.35
CA GLU A 166 29.07 5.25 5.03
C GLU A 166 27.93 4.25 5.21
N LEU A 167 26.74 4.72 5.61
CA LEU A 167 25.56 3.84 5.69
C LEU A 167 25.27 3.15 4.34
N ARG A 168 25.51 3.84 3.23
CA ARG A 168 25.40 3.26 1.88
C ARG A 168 26.48 2.22 1.59
N GLN A 169 27.69 2.37 2.13
CA GLN A 169 28.78 1.40 1.97
C GLN A 169 28.50 0.10 2.75
N PHE A 170 27.96 0.18 3.96
CA PHE A 170 27.52 -1.01 4.72
C PHE A 170 26.39 -1.76 3.99
N ARG A 171 25.44 -1.02 3.41
CA ARG A 171 24.40 -1.58 2.54
C ARG A 171 24.91 -2.30 1.29
N GLN A 172 26.08 -1.92 0.80
CA GLN A 172 26.68 -2.49 -0.41
C GLN A 172 27.64 -3.65 -0.11
N SER A 173 28.06 -3.84 1.14
CA SER A 173 29.04 -4.86 1.53
C SER A 173 28.41 -6.20 1.95
N GLY A 174 27.08 -6.31 1.98
CA GLY A 174 26.34 -7.55 2.28
C GLY A 174 26.29 -8.60 1.15
N GLU A 175 26.55 -8.23 -0.10
CA GLU A 175 26.58 -9.17 -1.24
C GLU A 175 27.54 -8.66 -2.32
N GLN A 176 28.69 -9.33 -2.50
CA GLN A 176 29.49 -9.24 -3.72
C GLN A 176 29.75 -10.64 -4.28
N PRO A 177 29.18 -11.01 -5.44
CA PRO A 177 29.85 -11.91 -6.36
C PRO A 177 31.00 -11.14 -7.03
N SER A 178 32.15 -11.79 -7.10
CA SER A 178 33.39 -11.35 -7.75
C SER A 178 33.17 -10.71 -9.14
N HIS A 179 33.64 -9.48 -9.32
CA HIS A 179 33.74 -8.81 -10.62
C HIS A 179 34.81 -9.44 -11.52
N PRO A 180 34.54 -9.66 -12.82
CA PRO A 180 35.57 -9.60 -13.86
C PRO A 180 35.70 -8.17 -14.41
N ARG A 181 36.88 -7.91 -14.99
CA ARG A 181 37.40 -6.63 -15.49
C ARG A 181 36.44 -5.86 -16.44
N PRO A 182 36.54 -4.51 -16.49
CA PRO A 182 35.75 -3.71 -17.42
C PRO A 182 36.23 -3.93 -18.85
N PHE A 183 35.39 -4.57 -19.66
CA PHE A 183 35.46 -4.39 -21.11
C PHE A 183 34.92 -2.99 -21.46
N GLY A 184 35.47 -2.41 -22.51
CA GLY A 184 35.48 -0.98 -22.79
C GLY A 184 34.13 -0.27 -22.70
N ARG A 185 34.21 1.01 -22.34
CA ARG A 185 33.10 1.97 -22.40
C ARG A 185 32.27 1.71 -23.66
N LEU A 186 31.01 1.32 -23.48
CA LEU A 186 30.00 1.38 -24.52
C LEU A 186 29.87 2.87 -24.92
N GLY A 187 30.53 3.25 -26.01
CA GLY A 187 30.41 4.56 -26.62
C GLY A 187 29.01 4.80 -27.19
N GLU A 188 28.69 6.05 -27.46
CA GLU A 188 27.39 6.62 -27.86
C GLU A 188 26.77 6.09 -29.18
N HIS A 189 27.17 4.92 -29.69
CA HIS A 189 26.51 4.30 -30.82
C HIS A 189 25.36 3.40 -30.36
N THR A 190 24.14 3.73 -30.80
CA THR A 190 22.88 2.98 -30.73
C THR A 190 23.05 1.50 -30.39
N VAL A 191 23.08 1.20 -29.08
CA VAL A 191 23.18 -0.18 -28.56
C VAL A 191 21.82 -0.84 -28.71
N VAL A 192 21.78 -1.88 -29.52
CA VAL A 192 20.61 -2.74 -29.70
C VAL A 192 20.99 -4.13 -29.21
N LEU A 193 20.20 -4.71 -28.30
CA LEU A 193 20.50 -6.02 -27.76
C LEU A 193 20.14 -7.14 -28.76
N PRO A 194 20.98 -8.18 -28.91
CA PRO A 194 20.77 -9.23 -29.91
C PRO A 194 19.51 -10.06 -29.65
N ARG A 195 19.18 -10.34 -28.39
CA ARG A 195 18.04 -11.17 -27.99
C ARG A 195 16.91 -10.31 -27.40
N PRO A 196 15.78 -10.14 -28.11
CA PRO A 196 14.63 -9.44 -27.58
C PRO A 196 13.95 -10.28 -26.49
N VAL A 197 13.46 -9.61 -25.44
CA VAL A 197 12.63 -10.22 -24.40
C VAL A 197 11.28 -9.55 -24.41
N ALA A 198 10.21 -10.33 -24.58
CA ALA A 198 8.87 -9.78 -24.54
C ALA A 198 8.47 -9.43 -23.09
N PRO A 199 8.00 -8.19 -22.82
CA PRO A 199 7.52 -7.82 -21.49
C PRO A 199 6.22 -8.57 -21.16
N ILE A 200 6.02 -8.85 -19.89
CA ILE A 200 4.78 -9.39 -19.35
C ILE A 200 3.85 -8.24 -18.97
N THR A 201 2.55 -8.43 -19.19
CA THR A 201 1.56 -7.39 -18.89
C THR A 201 1.52 -7.14 -17.39
N GLY A 202 1.75 -5.90 -16.99
CA GLY A 202 1.90 -5.46 -15.60
C GLY A 202 3.32 -5.63 -15.03
N GLU A 203 4.29 -6.14 -15.77
CA GLU A 203 5.64 -6.45 -15.25
C GLU A 203 6.38 -5.21 -14.76
N THR A 204 7.02 -5.32 -13.60
CA THR A 204 7.83 -4.24 -13.02
C THR A 204 9.14 -4.03 -13.79
N LEU A 205 9.69 -2.82 -13.76
CA LEU A 205 11.04 -2.56 -14.28
C LEU A 205 12.08 -3.39 -13.53
N SER A 206 11.88 -3.54 -12.22
CA SER A 206 12.73 -4.36 -11.35
C SER A 206 12.75 -5.85 -11.73
N SER A 207 11.79 -6.34 -12.51
CA SER A 207 11.79 -7.70 -13.05
C SER A 207 12.21 -7.75 -14.52
N TYR A 208 11.67 -6.84 -15.34
CA TYR A 208 11.90 -6.84 -16.78
C TYR A 208 13.37 -6.59 -17.15
N LEU A 209 14.03 -5.61 -16.51
CA LEU A 209 15.39 -5.22 -16.86
C LEU A 209 16.43 -6.31 -16.51
N PRO A 210 16.39 -6.95 -15.31
CA PRO A 210 17.24 -8.10 -15.03
C PRO A 210 17.01 -9.27 -15.99
N ARG A 211 15.75 -9.51 -16.42
CA ARG A 211 15.45 -10.56 -17.42
C ARG A 211 16.03 -10.23 -18.79
N LEU A 212 15.91 -8.99 -19.23
CA LEU A 212 16.50 -8.51 -20.47
C LEU A 212 18.04 -8.64 -20.44
N ALA A 213 18.66 -8.27 -19.31
CA ALA A 213 20.09 -8.40 -19.09
C ALA A 213 20.53 -9.87 -19.15
N ARG A 214 19.89 -10.75 -18.37
CA ARG A 214 20.18 -12.18 -18.32
C ARG A 214 20.05 -12.87 -19.68
N ALA A 215 19.01 -12.54 -20.45
CA ALA A 215 18.82 -13.10 -21.79
C ALA A 215 19.97 -12.75 -22.76
N ASN A 216 20.62 -11.60 -22.55
CA ASN A 216 21.72 -11.07 -23.35
C ASN A 216 23.10 -11.27 -22.70
N HIS A 217 23.19 -12.05 -21.61
CA HIS A 217 24.43 -12.29 -20.86
C HIS A 217 25.10 -11.01 -20.34
N LEU A 218 24.28 -10.03 -19.96
CA LEU A 218 24.71 -8.77 -19.35
C LEU A 218 24.28 -8.72 -17.88
N THR A 219 24.96 -7.88 -17.11
CA THR A 219 24.56 -7.46 -15.77
C THR A 219 23.50 -6.35 -15.84
N LEU A 220 22.74 -6.19 -14.75
CA LEU A 220 21.79 -5.07 -14.65
C LEU A 220 22.50 -3.70 -14.75
N ALA A 221 23.70 -3.59 -14.18
CA ALA A 221 24.49 -2.36 -14.20
C ALA A 221 24.89 -1.94 -15.63
N GLU A 222 25.28 -2.90 -16.47
CA GLU A 222 25.62 -2.64 -17.88
C GLU A 222 24.40 -2.18 -18.68
N VAL A 223 23.24 -2.81 -18.47
CA VAL A 223 21.98 -2.38 -19.11
C VAL A 223 21.58 -0.98 -18.65
N LEU A 224 21.72 -0.67 -17.36
CA LEU A 224 21.42 0.65 -16.81
C LEU A 224 22.38 1.73 -17.30
N ALA A 225 23.66 1.40 -17.53
CA ALA A 225 24.64 2.33 -18.10
C ALA A 225 24.31 2.72 -19.55
N ALA A 226 23.64 1.85 -20.29
CA ALA A 226 23.19 2.10 -21.66
C ALA A 226 21.83 2.83 -21.75
N LEU A 227 21.18 3.10 -20.61
CA LEU A 227 19.87 3.72 -20.53
C LEU A 227 19.94 5.08 -19.80
N PRO A 228 18.94 5.97 -20.00
CA PRO A 228 18.85 7.21 -19.24
C PRO A 228 18.86 6.96 -17.72
N SER A 229 19.53 7.85 -16.95
CA SER A 229 19.64 7.79 -15.48
C SER A 229 18.29 7.74 -14.75
N TRP A 230 17.22 8.10 -15.45
CA TRP A 230 15.83 7.87 -15.07
C TRP A 230 15.58 6.42 -14.60
N PHE A 231 16.13 5.41 -15.29
CA PHE A 231 15.92 4.00 -14.94
C PHE A 231 16.52 3.65 -13.58
N SER A 232 17.75 4.11 -13.30
CA SER A 232 18.40 3.94 -12.01
C SER A 232 17.61 4.61 -10.87
N THR A 233 16.98 5.75 -11.14
CA THR A 233 16.12 6.43 -10.17
C THR A 233 14.80 5.68 -9.95
N LYS A 234 14.25 5.07 -11.01
CA LYS A 234 12.97 4.35 -10.98
C LYS A 234 13.05 2.98 -10.35
N ILE A 235 14.06 2.17 -10.64
CA ILE A 235 14.21 0.82 -10.06
C ILE A 235 14.33 0.88 -8.54
N ASN A 236 14.96 1.94 -8.01
CA ASN A 236 15.07 2.17 -6.57
C ASN A 236 13.77 2.70 -5.94
N ASN A 237 12.67 2.74 -6.70
CA ASN A 237 11.43 3.32 -6.28
C ASN A 237 10.32 2.26 -6.27
N PRO A 238 9.87 1.83 -5.08
CA PRO A 238 9.01 0.64 -4.96
C PRO A 238 7.58 0.84 -5.48
N ASP A 239 7.16 2.08 -5.73
CA ASP A 239 5.86 2.39 -6.35
C ASP A 239 6.11 2.97 -7.74
N GLU A 240 6.25 2.07 -8.72
CA GLU A 240 6.56 2.43 -10.10
C GLU A 240 5.45 3.34 -10.65
N ILE A 241 4.19 2.94 -10.46
CA ILE A 241 2.97 3.56 -11.04
C ILE A 241 2.81 5.03 -10.67
N SER A 242 2.92 5.35 -9.38
CA SER A 242 2.54 6.66 -8.84
C SER A 242 3.52 7.78 -9.21
N GLN A 243 4.62 7.45 -9.89
CA GLN A 243 5.62 8.43 -10.25
C GLN A 243 5.76 8.64 -11.75
N HIS A 244 4.97 7.96 -12.59
CA HIS A 244 5.03 8.20 -14.04
C HIS A 244 4.61 9.61 -14.39
N HIS A 245 3.48 10.06 -13.84
CA HIS A 245 2.97 11.41 -14.06
C HIS A 245 3.87 12.52 -13.50
N MET A 246 4.70 12.22 -12.50
CA MET A 246 5.64 13.21 -11.94
C MET A 246 6.97 13.31 -12.69
N LEU A 247 7.26 12.37 -13.61
CA LEU A 247 8.52 12.32 -14.37
C LEU A 247 8.29 12.43 -15.89
N VAL A 248 7.12 12.94 -16.30
CA VAL A 248 6.61 12.98 -17.68
C VAL A 248 7.63 13.46 -18.71
N PRO A 249 8.42 14.53 -18.51
CA PRO A 249 9.38 14.99 -19.51
C PRO A 249 10.44 13.93 -19.88
N ALA A 250 10.86 13.10 -18.92
CA ALA A 250 11.86 12.04 -19.12
C ALA A 250 11.26 10.69 -19.53
N THR A 251 9.94 10.50 -19.39
CA THR A 251 9.29 9.19 -19.65
C THR A 251 9.27 8.83 -21.13
N THR A 252 9.03 9.79 -22.02
CA THR A 252 8.99 9.54 -23.48
C THR A 252 10.37 9.17 -24.01
N GLU A 253 11.41 9.89 -23.59
CA GLU A 253 12.79 9.58 -23.95
C GLU A 253 13.22 8.22 -23.41
N ALA A 254 12.96 7.94 -22.13
CA ALA A 254 13.27 6.66 -21.50
C ALA A 254 12.55 5.48 -22.18
N LEU A 255 11.27 5.65 -22.52
CA LEU A 255 10.49 4.66 -23.25
C LEU A 255 11.11 4.37 -24.62
N ASN A 256 11.45 5.41 -25.38
CA ASN A 256 12.06 5.26 -26.70
C ASN A 256 13.46 4.66 -26.63
N ALA A 257 14.26 5.01 -25.61
CA ALA A 257 15.58 4.44 -25.38
C ALA A 257 15.49 2.93 -25.09
N LEU A 258 14.58 2.52 -24.20
CA LEU A 258 14.36 1.11 -23.90
C LEU A 258 13.76 0.34 -25.08
N ALA A 259 12.87 0.96 -25.84
CA ALA A 259 12.30 0.38 -27.06
C ALA A 259 13.39 0.03 -28.07
N ARG A 260 14.33 0.97 -28.32
CA ARG A 260 15.50 0.74 -29.18
C ARG A 260 16.40 -0.36 -28.64
N LEU A 261 16.76 -0.30 -27.35
CA LEU A 261 17.64 -1.27 -26.73
C LEU A 261 17.07 -2.70 -26.77
N ALA A 262 15.78 -2.86 -26.45
CA ALA A 262 15.10 -4.15 -26.37
C ALA A 262 14.51 -4.65 -27.70
N ARG A 263 14.73 -3.94 -28.81
CA ARG A 263 14.17 -4.26 -30.15
C ARG A 263 12.64 -4.45 -30.13
N THR A 264 11.95 -3.49 -29.52
CA THR A 264 10.49 -3.53 -29.39
C THR A 264 9.91 -2.15 -29.66
N THR A 265 8.59 -2.07 -29.78
CA THR A 265 7.89 -0.80 -29.99
C THR A 265 7.64 -0.09 -28.66
N PRO A 266 7.72 1.25 -28.61
CA PRO A 266 7.29 2.04 -27.45
C PRO A 266 5.88 1.67 -26.96
N GLN A 267 4.94 1.41 -27.89
CA GLN A 267 3.54 1.08 -27.58
C GLN A 267 3.43 -0.24 -26.82
N ARG A 268 4.18 -1.26 -27.21
CA ARG A 268 4.23 -2.56 -26.53
C ARG A 268 4.81 -2.46 -25.12
N LEU A 269 5.85 -1.65 -24.94
CA LEU A 269 6.42 -1.39 -23.62
C LEU A 269 5.47 -0.58 -22.74
N ALA A 270 4.84 0.47 -23.26
CA ALA A 270 3.86 1.27 -22.53
C ALA A 270 2.62 0.45 -22.13
N GLY A 271 2.14 -0.42 -23.02
CA GLY A 271 1.00 -1.29 -22.73
C GLY A 271 1.31 -2.42 -21.73
N ALA A 272 2.58 -2.81 -21.57
CA ALA A 272 2.96 -3.93 -20.72
C ALA A 272 3.58 -3.50 -19.39
N LEU A 273 4.42 -2.46 -19.39
CA LEU A 273 5.15 -2.03 -18.22
C LEU A 273 4.41 -0.86 -17.57
N PRO A 274 3.92 -0.99 -16.31
CA PRO A 274 3.27 0.09 -15.58
C PRO A 274 4.13 1.37 -15.59
N ALA A 275 5.45 1.15 -15.58
CA ALA A 275 6.58 2.05 -15.78
C ALA A 275 6.41 3.25 -16.74
N PHE A 276 5.56 3.10 -17.75
CA PHE A 276 5.39 4.09 -18.83
C PHE A 276 3.94 4.50 -19.04
N GLY A 277 3.05 4.09 -18.13
CA GLY A 277 1.63 4.35 -18.20
C GLY A 277 0.87 3.27 -18.96
N THR A 278 0.09 2.49 -18.24
CA THR A 278 -0.86 1.54 -18.82
C THR A 278 -2.14 2.29 -19.23
N THR A 279 -2.32 2.48 -20.54
CA THR A 279 -3.55 3.01 -21.17
C THR A 279 -4.83 2.26 -20.76
N HIS A 280 -4.70 1.05 -20.21
CA HIS A 280 -5.81 0.15 -19.86
C HIS A 280 -6.19 0.13 -18.37
N THR A 281 -5.48 0.82 -17.48
CA THR A 281 -5.80 0.83 -16.05
C THR A 281 -6.21 2.24 -15.60
N ARG A 282 -7.43 2.65 -15.98
CA ARG A 282 -8.10 3.82 -15.36
C ARG A 282 -8.60 3.48 -13.94
N GLY A 283 -7.73 2.91 -13.11
CA GLY A 283 -8.10 2.49 -11.76
C GLY A 283 -6.96 1.85 -10.97
N PRO A 284 -7.18 1.60 -9.67
CA PRO A 284 -6.19 1.08 -8.75
C PRO A 284 -5.60 -0.25 -9.22
N VAL A 285 -4.31 -0.43 -8.93
CA VAL A 285 -3.56 -1.64 -9.25
C VAL A 285 -2.89 -2.16 -7.98
N ARG A 286 -2.68 -3.46 -7.91
CA ARG A 286 -2.00 -4.13 -6.79
C ARG A 286 -0.78 -4.88 -7.27
N ALA A 287 0.23 -4.97 -6.40
CA ALA A 287 1.36 -5.86 -6.58
C ALA A 287 0.94 -7.33 -6.36
N THR A 288 1.39 -8.21 -7.24
CA THR A 288 1.14 -9.66 -7.19
C THR A 288 2.17 -10.39 -8.04
N THR A 289 2.06 -11.71 -8.14
CA THR A 289 2.86 -12.53 -9.08
C THR A 289 1.99 -12.94 -10.26
N ALA A 290 2.53 -12.84 -11.47
CA ALA A 290 1.86 -13.24 -12.70
C ALA A 290 1.38 -14.70 -12.64
N CYS A 291 0.32 -15.02 -13.39
CA CYS A 291 -0.11 -16.40 -13.54
C CYS A 291 1.02 -17.23 -14.15
N ARG A 292 1.46 -18.27 -13.42
CA ARG A 292 2.56 -19.15 -13.85
C ARG A 292 2.34 -19.82 -15.20
N TYR A 293 1.08 -20.08 -15.56
CA TYR A 293 0.76 -20.68 -16.86
C TYR A 293 0.81 -19.64 -17.99
N CYS A 294 0.46 -18.39 -17.73
CA CYS A 294 0.67 -17.28 -18.66
C CYS A 294 2.17 -17.04 -18.91
N THR A 295 2.99 -17.07 -17.85
CA THR A 295 4.43 -16.84 -17.97
C THR A 295 5.14 -18.03 -18.63
N ALA A 296 4.74 -19.26 -18.31
CA ALA A 296 5.28 -20.48 -18.93
C ALA A 296 5.04 -20.50 -20.44
N ARG A 297 3.86 -20.07 -20.91
CA ARG A 297 3.58 -19.89 -22.36
C ARG A 297 4.51 -18.89 -23.05
N ARG A 298 5.17 -18.01 -22.29
CA ARG A 298 6.18 -17.06 -22.79
C ARG A 298 7.61 -17.52 -22.49
N GLY A 299 7.82 -18.77 -22.09
CA GLY A 299 9.13 -19.35 -21.80
C GLY A 299 9.72 -18.91 -20.45
N VAL A 300 8.89 -18.47 -19.51
CA VAL A 300 9.33 -17.94 -18.21
C VAL A 300 8.77 -18.80 -17.07
N SER A 301 9.67 -19.50 -16.38
CA SER A 301 9.37 -20.34 -15.22
C SER A 301 9.41 -19.57 -13.90
N ASP A 302 10.20 -18.50 -13.83
CA ASP A 302 10.39 -17.72 -12.62
C ASP A 302 9.12 -16.93 -12.23
N PRO A 303 8.84 -16.73 -10.94
CA PRO A 303 7.74 -15.87 -10.50
C PRO A 303 8.01 -14.43 -10.92
N ILE A 304 7.09 -13.86 -11.72
CA ILE A 304 7.23 -12.49 -12.24
C ILE A 304 6.34 -11.54 -11.44
N PRO A 305 6.91 -10.59 -10.67
CA PRO A 305 6.13 -9.56 -10.01
C PRO A 305 5.47 -8.65 -11.04
N VAL A 306 4.18 -8.43 -10.87
CA VAL A 306 3.35 -7.63 -11.77
C VAL A 306 2.42 -6.73 -10.96
N HIS A 307 2.07 -5.58 -11.53
CA HIS A 307 0.97 -4.76 -11.10
C HIS A 307 -0.24 -5.04 -11.96
N LEU A 308 -1.29 -5.59 -11.35
CA LEU A 308 -2.55 -5.90 -12.03
C LEU A 308 -3.69 -5.05 -11.44
N PRO A 309 -4.76 -4.78 -12.21
CA PRO A 309 -5.94 -4.12 -11.66
C PRO A 309 -6.41 -4.81 -10.38
N VAL A 310 -6.71 -4.03 -9.33
CA VAL A 310 -7.01 -4.58 -8.00
C VAL A 310 -8.20 -5.54 -8.00
N HIS A 311 -9.19 -5.31 -8.87
CA HIS A 311 -10.38 -6.13 -9.03
C HIS A 311 -10.10 -7.48 -9.71
N LEU A 312 -8.93 -7.65 -10.33
CA LEU A 312 -8.51 -8.90 -10.95
C LEU A 312 -7.85 -9.80 -9.91
N LYS A 313 -8.65 -10.72 -9.35
CA LYS A 313 -8.23 -11.73 -8.37
C LYS A 313 -7.96 -13.09 -9.00
N VAL A 314 -8.51 -13.35 -10.18
CA VAL A 314 -8.44 -14.65 -10.86
C VAL A 314 -7.94 -14.51 -12.29
N CYS A 315 -6.99 -15.35 -12.68
CA CYS A 315 -6.70 -15.63 -14.08
C CYS A 315 -7.77 -16.60 -14.61
N THR A 316 -8.78 -16.05 -15.28
CA THR A 316 -9.93 -16.84 -15.78
C THR A 316 -9.56 -17.81 -16.89
N HIS A 317 -8.49 -17.56 -17.63
CA HIS A 317 -8.01 -18.46 -18.69
C HIS A 317 -7.45 -19.77 -18.12
N HIS A 318 -6.78 -19.70 -16.97
CA HIS A 318 -6.02 -20.82 -16.41
C HIS A 318 -6.58 -21.34 -15.08
N GLY A 319 -7.64 -20.73 -14.54
CA GLY A 319 -8.21 -21.12 -13.26
C GLY A 319 -7.21 -20.96 -12.11
N VAL A 320 -6.53 -19.81 -12.06
CA VAL A 320 -5.55 -19.51 -11.00
C VAL A 320 -5.99 -18.31 -10.19
N TRP A 321 -6.04 -18.47 -8.87
CA TRP A 321 -6.16 -17.37 -7.91
C TRP A 321 -4.83 -16.63 -7.83
N LEU A 322 -4.87 -15.32 -8.11
CA LEU A 322 -3.75 -14.41 -8.11
C LEU A 322 -3.63 -13.80 -6.72
N SER A 323 -2.87 -14.47 -5.86
CA SER A 323 -2.71 -14.07 -4.45
C SER A 323 -1.99 -12.73 -4.31
N ASP A 324 -2.01 -12.14 -3.13
CA ASP A 324 -1.29 -10.91 -2.89
C ASP A 324 0.22 -11.16 -2.81
N THR A 325 1.00 -10.08 -2.84
CA THR A 325 2.45 -10.15 -2.77
C THR A 325 2.90 -11.04 -1.61
N ARG A 326 3.86 -11.95 -1.86
CA ARG A 326 4.40 -12.96 -0.91
C ARG A 326 3.49 -14.16 -0.60
N GLN A 327 2.29 -14.24 -1.17
CA GLN A 327 1.44 -15.43 -1.07
C GLN A 327 1.50 -16.24 -2.39
N PRO A 328 1.44 -17.57 -2.35
CA PRO A 328 1.48 -18.40 -3.54
C PRO A 328 0.17 -18.29 -4.33
N ASN A 329 0.28 -18.30 -5.66
CA ASN A 329 -0.88 -18.41 -6.54
C ASN A 329 -1.50 -19.81 -6.43
N LEU A 330 -2.83 -19.89 -6.30
CA LEU A 330 -3.54 -21.15 -6.07
C LEU A 330 -4.23 -21.64 -7.33
N ASP A 331 -4.21 -22.94 -7.58
CA ASP A 331 -5.11 -23.57 -8.54
C ASP A 331 -6.53 -23.63 -7.96
N ILE A 332 -7.48 -23.11 -8.71
CA ILE A 332 -8.90 -23.06 -8.34
C ILE A 332 -9.79 -23.77 -9.36
N THR A 333 -9.22 -24.57 -10.27
CA THR A 333 -9.96 -25.33 -11.29
C THR A 333 -10.99 -26.27 -10.70
N ALA A 334 -10.76 -26.78 -9.49
CA ALA A 334 -11.69 -27.60 -8.73
C ALA A 334 -12.86 -26.81 -8.09
N CYS A 335 -12.80 -25.48 -8.09
CA CYS A 335 -13.82 -24.57 -7.54
C CYS A 335 -14.25 -23.53 -8.61
N PRO A 336 -14.93 -23.94 -9.69
CA PRO A 336 -15.28 -23.07 -10.84
C PRO A 336 -16.18 -21.88 -10.48
N GLU A 337 -16.89 -21.94 -9.36
CA GLU A 337 -17.66 -20.83 -8.80
C GLU A 337 -16.79 -19.61 -8.48
N ILE A 338 -15.51 -19.79 -8.16
CA ILE A 338 -14.54 -18.70 -7.94
C ILE A 338 -14.22 -17.99 -9.27
N ILE A 339 -14.07 -18.75 -10.35
CA ILE A 339 -13.88 -18.21 -11.70
C ILE A 339 -15.15 -17.47 -12.15
N THR A 340 -16.32 -18.05 -11.90
CA THR A 340 -17.62 -17.45 -12.20
C THR A 340 -17.82 -16.13 -11.45
N ALA A 341 -17.36 -16.04 -10.20
CA ALA A 341 -17.37 -14.82 -9.42
C ALA A 341 -16.50 -13.72 -10.05
N GLN A 342 -15.29 -14.04 -10.55
CA GLN A 342 -14.48 -13.06 -11.27
C GLN A 342 -15.18 -12.57 -12.54
N HIS A 343 -15.84 -13.45 -13.29
CA HIS A 343 -16.64 -13.03 -14.44
C HIS A 343 -17.80 -12.10 -14.05
N ARG A 344 -18.46 -12.35 -12.91
CA ARG A 344 -19.47 -11.43 -12.36
C ARG A 344 -18.86 -10.07 -12.01
N ALA A 345 -17.73 -10.05 -11.31
CA ALA A 345 -17.00 -8.82 -11.00
C ALA A 345 -16.65 -8.02 -12.26
N ASN A 346 -16.14 -8.68 -13.31
CA ASN A 346 -15.81 -8.05 -14.58
C ASN A 346 -17.05 -7.47 -15.30
N ARG A 347 -18.23 -8.07 -15.13
CA ARG A 347 -19.48 -7.52 -15.68
C ARG A 347 -19.91 -6.23 -14.96
N LEU A 348 -19.70 -6.16 -13.64
CA LEU A 348 -20.02 -4.96 -12.86
C LEU A 348 -19.20 -3.74 -13.29
N LEU A 349 -17.97 -3.95 -13.78
CA LEU A 349 -17.13 -2.89 -14.33
C LEU A 349 -17.68 -2.23 -15.60
N ARG A 350 -18.73 -2.78 -16.21
CA ARG A 350 -19.43 -2.10 -17.32
C ARG A 350 -20.26 -0.90 -16.85
N ARG A 351 -20.62 -0.88 -15.56
CA ARG A 351 -21.48 0.16 -14.96
C ARG A 351 -20.75 0.94 -13.85
N TYR A 352 -19.84 0.30 -13.14
CA TYR A 352 -19.16 0.87 -11.98
C TYR A 352 -17.65 1.00 -12.22
N THR A 353 -17.01 1.95 -11.52
CA THR A 353 -15.56 2.10 -11.58
C THR A 353 -14.85 0.98 -10.82
N PRO A 354 -13.58 0.66 -11.17
CA PRO A 354 -12.78 -0.30 -10.41
C PRO A 354 -12.71 0.00 -8.90
N GLN A 355 -12.59 1.28 -8.54
CA GLN A 355 -12.53 1.78 -7.18
C GLN A 355 -13.84 1.46 -6.44
N GLN A 356 -14.99 1.78 -7.04
CA GLN A 356 -16.31 1.50 -6.47
C GLN A 356 -16.51 0.00 -6.25
N LEU A 357 -16.13 -0.82 -7.24
CA LEU A 357 -16.24 -2.28 -7.14
C LEU A 357 -15.41 -2.83 -5.96
N VAL A 358 -14.18 -2.34 -5.79
CA VAL A 358 -13.27 -2.83 -4.73
C VAL A 358 -13.75 -2.37 -3.36
N LEU A 359 -14.15 -1.10 -3.22
CA LEU A 359 -14.74 -0.60 -1.98
C LEU A 359 -15.99 -1.42 -1.60
N ALA A 360 -16.88 -1.68 -2.55
CA ALA A 360 -18.07 -2.50 -2.30
C ALA A 360 -17.72 -3.96 -1.98
N HIS A 361 -16.67 -4.50 -2.60
CA HIS A 361 -16.16 -5.82 -2.26
C HIS A 361 -15.64 -5.88 -0.83
N GLU A 362 -14.94 -4.85 -0.36
CA GLU A 362 -14.49 -4.78 1.03
C GLU A 362 -15.63 -4.70 2.02
N ILE A 363 -16.62 -3.86 1.75
CA ILE A 363 -17.83 -3.80 2.57
C ILE A 363 -18.53 -5.17 2.58
N ALA A 364 -18.54 -5.89 1.45
CA ALA A 364 -19.11 -7.23 1.40
C ALA A 364 -18.30 -8.23 2.24
N VAL A 365 -16.97 -8.17 2.19
CA VAL A 365 -16.09 -9.03 2.99
C VAL A 365 -16.25 -8.78 4.48
N THR A 366 -16.46 -7.53 4.90
CA THR A 366 -16.69 -7.18 6.32
C THR A 366 -18.10 -7.49 6.80
N ALA A 367 -19.11 -7.41 5.92
CA ALA A 367 -20.47 -7.86 6.21
C ALA A 367 -20.56 -9.39 6.37
N ILE A 368 -19.65 -10.12 5.71
CA ILE A 368 -19.52 -11.56 5.86
C ILE A 368 -18.79 -11.85 7.19
N PRO A 369 -19.29 -12.76 8.04
CA PRO A 369 -18.60 -13.15 9.28
C PRO A 369 -17.13 -13.49 9.03
N SER A 370 -16.25 -13.08 9.95
CA SER A 370 -14.85 -13.49 9.95
C SER A 370 -14.75 -15.01 9.94
N TRP A 371 -13.62 -15.55 9.45
CA TRP A 371 -13.49 -17.01 9.37
C TRP A 371 -13.59 -17.59 10.79
N PRO A 372 -14.59 -18.44 11.09
CA PRO A 372 -14.79 -18.91 12.46
C PRO A 372 -13.60 -19.73 12.96
N THR A 373 -13.24 -19.54 14.23
CA THR A 373 -12.20 -20.35 14.90
C THR A 373 -12.62 -21.81 15.07
N THR A 374 -13.91 -22.08 15.14
CA THR A 374 -14.46 -23.44 15.26
C THR A 374 -15.04 -23.95 13.94
N GLN A 375 -14.66 -25.19 13.59
CA GLN A 375 -15.02 -25.81 12.32
C GLN A 375 -16.53 -26.01 12.10
N ALA A 376 -17.31 -26.07 13.17
CA ALA A 376 -18.77 -26.24 13.15
C ALA A 376 -19.52 -24.95 12.78
N ALA A 377 -18.91 -23.79 13.02
CA ALA A 377 -19.51 -22.48 12.73
C ALA A 377 -19.26 -22.03 11.27
N ILE A 378 -18.41 -22.75 10.53
CA ILE A 378 -18.07 -22.42 9.13
C ILE A 378 -19.22 -22.89 8.22
N PRO A 379 -19.82 -22.00 7.40
CA PRO A 379 -20.80 -22.39 6.40
C PRO A 379 -20.29 -23.55 5.53
N ARG A 380 -21.13 -24.57 5.32
CA ARG A 380 -20.73 -25.82 4.64
C ARG A 380 -20.07 -25.58 3.28
N HIS A 381 -20.58 -24.62 2.50
CA HIS A 381 -20.05 -24.28 1.19
C HIS A 381 -18.68 -23.58 1.25
N TRP A 382 -18.39 -22.79 2.29
CA TRP A 382 -17.05 -22.21 2.50
C TRP A 382 -16.06 -23.28 2.89
N ARG A 383 -16.44 -24.15 3.83
CA ARG A 383 -15.63 -25.27 4.28
C ARG A 383 -15.32 -26.22 3.13
N HIS A 384 -16.31 -26.53 2.30
CA HIS A 384 -16.14 -27.37 1.12
C HIS A 384 -15.10 -26.78 0.14
N ARG A 385 -15.22 -25.50 -0.21
CA ARG A 385 -14.23 -24.82 -1.07
C ARG A 385 -12.85 -24.79 -0.44
N LEU A 386 -12.74 -24.41 0.84
CA LEU A 386 -11.45 -24.36 1.53
C LEU A 386 -10.73 -25.70 1.46
N LEU A 387 -11.41 -26.77 1.89
CA LEU A 387 -10.83 -28.11 1.93
C LEU A 387 -10.43 -28.56 0.53
N THR A 388 -11.29 -28.33 -0.47
CA THR A 388 -11.00 -28.67 -1.87
C THR A 388 -9.77 -27.94 -2.38
N LEU A 389 -9.65 -26.63 -2.11
CA LEU A 389 -8.49 -25.84 -2.50
C LEU A 389 -7.22 -26.32 -1.79
N GLN A 390 -7.27 -26.57 -0.48
CA GLN A 390 -6.14 -27.08 0.29
C GLN A 390 -5.69 -28.44 -0.25
N THR A 391 -6.61 -29.37 -0.50
CA THR A 391 -6.30 -30.67 -1.09
C THR A 391 -5.61 -30.51 -2.44
N VAL A 392 -6.18 -29.77 -3.39
CA VAL A 392 -5.60 -29.65 -4.75
C VAL A 392 -4.21 -28.99 -4.73
N ASN A 393 -4.01 -27.97 -3.88
CA ASN A 393 -2.77 -27.20 -3.86
C ASN A 393 -1.67 -27.83 -2.98
N GLN A 394 -2.04 -28.61 -1.97
CA GLN A 394 -1.10 -29.40 -1.17
C GLN A 394 -0.36 -30.43 -2.03
N HIS A 395 -1.07 -31.10 -2.96
CA HIS A 395 -0.44 -32.00 -3.94
C HIS A 395 0.59 -31.31 -4.85
N ARG A 396 0.62 -29.97 -4.85
CA ARG A 396 1.56 -29.14 -5.61
C ARG A 396 2.62 -28.50 -4.75
N GLY A 397 2.76 -28.93 -3.49
CA GLY A 397 3.76 -28.46 -2.55
C GLY A 397 3.46 -27.09 -1.95
N ILE A 398 2.22 -26.60 -2.04
CA ILE A 398 1.80 -25.34 -1.39
C ILE A 398 1.26 -25.70 0.01
N GLY A 399 1.73 -25.00 1.05
CA GLY A 399 1.24 -25.15 2.43
C GLY A 399 -0.27 -24.89 2.55
N THR A 400 -0.88 -25.21 3.69
CA THR A 400 -2.34 -25.04 3.92
C THR A 400 -2.68 -23.85 4.82
N ASP A 401 -1.67 -23.22 5.41
CA ASP A 401 -1.71 -22.11 6.36
C ASP A 401 -1.79 -20.72 5.70
N HIS A 402 -1.85 -20.67 4.37
CA HIS A 402 -1.95 -19.42 3.63
C HIS A 402 -3.34 -18.79 3.72
N GLU A 403 -3.39 -17.50 4.10
CA GLU A 403 -4.61 -16.70 4.14
C GLU A 403 -5.32 -16.62 2.76
N ALA A 404 -4.57 -16.84 1.68
CA ALA A 404 -5.08 -16.87 0.31
C ALA A 404 -6.21 -17.90 0.13
N TYR A 405 -6.19 -19.04 0.84
CA TYR A 405 -7.27 -20.02 0.76
C TYR A 405 -8.59 -19.48 1.31
N THR A 406 -8.54 -18.83 2.47
CA THR A 406 -9.70 -18.21 3.11
C THR A 406 -10.30 -17.12 2.22
N ARG A 407 -9.44 -16.27 1.64
CA ARG A 407 -9.88 -15.21 0.71
C ARG A 407 -10.54 -15.79 -0.55
N ALA A 408 -9.91 -16.77 -1.19
CA ALA A 408 -10.45 -17.43 -2.37
C ALA A 408 -11.78 -18.15 -2.07
N ALA A 409 -11.87 -18.80 -0.91
CA ALA A 409 -13.08 -19.52 -0.48
C ALA A 409 -14.25 -18.57 -0.16
N LYS A 410 -14.03 -17.33 0.28
CA LYS A 410 -15.13 -16.37 0.52
C LYS A 410 -15.51 -15.54 -0.71
N TYR A 411 -14.63 -15.49 -1.71
CA TYR A 411 -14.74 -14.56 -2.83
C TYR A 411 -16.09 -14.60 -3.57
N PRO A 412 -16.68 -15.78 -3.90
CA PRO A 412 -17.96 -15.81 -4.62
C PRO A 412 -19.13 -15.18 -3.86
N ASP A 413 -19.15 -15.35 -2.54
CA ASP A 413 -20.18 -14.82 -1.65
C ASP A 413 -20.04 -13.32 -1.49
N ALA A 414 -18.81 -12.83 -1.32
CA ALA A 414 -18.53 -11.41 -1.28
C ALA A 414 -18.98 -10.72 -2.59
N ILE A 415 -18.64 -11.29 -3.75
CA ILE A 415 -19.07 -10.75 -5.05
C ILE A 415 -20.60 -10.81 -5.23
N ALA A 416 -21.30 -11.77 -4.64
CA ALA A 416 -22.76 -11.85 -4.71
C ALA A 416 -23.45 -10.68 -3.98
N LEU A 417 -22.83 -10.14 -2.93
CA LEU A 417 -23.37 -9.01 -2.15
C LEU A 417 -23.09 -7.64 -2.79
N VAL A 418 -22.02 -7.53 -3.59
CA VAL A 418 -21.56 -6.27 -4.20
C VAL A 418 -22.67 -5.46 -4.91
N PRO A 419 -23.53 -6.03 -5.77
CA PRO A 419 -24.54 -5.25 -6.48
C PRO A 419 -25.52 -4.53 -5.53
N GLY A 420 -25.91 -5.18 -4.42
CA GLY A 420 -26.78 -4.57 -3.42
C GLY A 420 -26.11 -3.39 -2.71
N ILE A 421 -24.84 -3.55 -2.35
CA ILE A 421 -24.04 -2.49 -1.70
C ILE A 421 -23.87 -1.30 -2.64
N LEU A 422 -23.59 -1.53 -3.93
CA LEU A 422 -23.42 -0.46 -4.91
C LEU A 422 -24.71 0.34 -5.12
N ASN A 423 -25.87 -0.33 -5.19
CA ASN A 423 -27.16 0.33 -5.37
C ASN A 423 -27.55 1.21 -4.16
N ILE A 424 -27.30 0.75 -2.93
CA ILE A 424 -27.57 1.55 -1.72
C ILE A 424 -26.75 2.84 -1.73
N ARG A 425 -25.47 2.74 -2.12
CA ARG A 425 -24.57 3.89 -2.16
C ARG A 425 -24.91 4.90 -3.26
N GLU A 426 -25.37 4.46 -4.42
CA GLU A 426 -25.90 5.37 -5.46
C GLU A 426 -27.06 6.20 -4.90
N ASN A 427 -27.99 5.55 -4.18
CA ASN A 427 -29.14 6.23 -3.57
C ASN A 427 -28.74 7.22 -2.46
N GLU A 428 -27.76 6.88 -1.62
CA GLU A 428 -27.24 7.78 -0.58
C GLU A 428 -26.51 9.00 -1.18
N GLN A 429 -25.72 8.79 -2.24
CA GLN A 429 -25.04 9.87 -2.95
C GLN A 429 -26.02 10.82 -3.63
N ASP A 430 -27.08 10.29 -4.25
CA ASP A 430 -28.15 11.08 -4.85
C ASP A 430 -28.95 11.90 -3.82
N GLN A 431 -29.15 11.35 -2.61
CA GLN A 431 -29.80 12.08 -1.52
C GLN A 431 -28.89 13.18 -0.94
N MET A 432 -27.60 12.90 -0.77
CA MET A 432 -26.62 13.89 -0.31
C MET A 432 -26.42 15.02 -1.33
N ALA A 433 -26.43 14.72 -2.63
CA ALA A 433 -26.35 15.72 -3.69
C ALA A 433 -27.60 16.62 -3.76
N LYS A 434 -28.76 16.14 -3.27
CA LYS A 434 -30.01 16.88 -3.18
C LYS A 434 -30.23 17.60 -1.84
N SER A 435 -29.32 17.43 -0.87
CA SER A 435 -29.42 18.13 0.41
C SER A 435 -29.01 19.60 0.24
N PRO A 436 -29.83 20.60 0.64
CA PRO A 436 -29.48 21.99 0.49
C PRO A 436 -28.21 22.33 1.28
N ASP A 437 -27.32 23.10 0.68
CA ASP A 437 -26.12 23.62 1.34
C ASP A 437 -26.53 24.43 2.60
N PRO A 438 -26.12 24.03 3.82
CA PRO A 438 -26.42 24.78 5.03
C PRO A 438 -25.74 26.17 5.07
N ARG A 439 -24.96 26.53 4.05
CA ARG A 439 -24.35 27.86 3.85
C ARG A 439 -24.87 28.61 2.63
N ALA A 440 -25.90 28.13 1.95
CA ALA A 440 -26.55 28.93 0.92
C ALA A 440 -27.20 30.17 1.59
N PRO A 441 -26.87 31.40 1.17
CA PRO A 441 -27.56 32.58 1.68
C PRO A 441 -29.04 32.44 1.35
N ARG A 442 -29.91 32.61 2.35
CA ARG A 442 -31.36 32.70 2.12
C ARG A 442 -31.59 33.86 1.15
N GLN A 443 -32.04 33.54 -0.05
CA GLN A 443 -32.48 34.57 -1.00
C GLN A 443 -33.74 35.25 -0.44
N PRO A 444 -33.89 36.56 -0.65
CA PRO A 444 -34.90 37.40 -0.02
C PRO A 444 -36.34 37.06 -0.43
#